data_AF-A0A285BDG4-F1
#
_entry.id   AF-A0A285BDG4-F1
#
_cell.length_a   1.000
_cell.length_b   1.000
_cell.length_c   1.000
_cell.angle_alpha   90.00
_cell.angle_beta   90.00
_cell.angle_gamma   90.00
#
_symmetry.space_group_name_H-M   'P 1'
#
loop_
_entity.id
_entity.type
_entity.pdbx_description
1 polymer ?
#
loop_
_entity_poly.entity_id
_entity_poly.type
_entity_poly.pdbx_seq_one_letter_code
_entity_poly.pdbx_strand_id
1 'polypeptide(L)'
;MNGKSTSLKNVKTLTLVAMLIAMSAVGALIKIYNTVAFDSLPGYFASLYFGGYIGAIVISIGHLFTALTSGFPLGLPNHLIIAVSMAVYAYFYSLTYKKFNIYVAVIVGTILNGPVATLIFVPEFGWGYFTQMVFPLTIASFANVLLAALLYKVIAPILKK
;
A
#
# COMPACT_ATOMS: atom_id res chain seq x y z
N MET A 1 -12.35 14.08 13.43
CA MET A 1 -13.09 12.79 13.50
C MET A 1 -12.46 11.93 14.57
N ASN A 2 -13.25 11.45 15.54
CA ASN A 2 -12.78 10.75 16.73
C ASN A 2 -12.15 9.39 16.36
N GLY A 3 -10.85 9.25 16.60
CA GLY A 3 -10.01 8.15 16.11
C GLY A 3 -10.15 6.86 16.90
N LYS A 4 -11.31 6.21 16.89
CA LYS A 4 -11.39 4.81 17.34
C LYS A 4 -10.70 3.92 16.31
N SER A 5 -9.55 3.33 16.67
CA SER A 5 -8.95 2.27 15.86
C SER A 5 -9.93 1.09 15.80
N THR A 6 -10.44 0.79 14.61
CA THR A 6 -11.32 -0.36 14.41
C THR A 6 -10.60 -1.64 14.82
N SER A 7 -11.13 -2.32 15.83
CA SER A 7 -10.59 -3.60 16.31
C SER A 7 -11.10 -4.74 15.42
N LEU A 8 -10.25 -5.74 15.15
CA LEU A 8 -10.60 -6.97 14.40
C LEU A 8 -11.60 -7.89 15.12
N LYS A 9 -12.20 -7.44 16.23
CA LYS A 9 -13.10 -8.23 17.08
C LYS A 9 -14.48 -8.46 16.48
N ASN A 10 -14.86 -7.74 15.42
CA ASN A 10 -16.15 -7.92 14.75
C ASN A 10 -15.97 -8.70 13.44
N VAL A 11 -16.80 -9.74 13.24
CA VAL A 11 -16.87 -10.55 12.01
C VAL A 11 -16.99 -9.68 10.76
N LYS A 12 -17.83 -8.63 10.76
CA LYS A 12 -17.97 -7.71 9.62
C LYS A 12 -16.63 -7.06 9.24
N THR A 13 -15.86 -6.59 10.22
CA THR A 13 -14.54 -5.99 10.00
C THR A 13 -13.57 -7.04 9.46
N LEU A 14 -13.54 -8.24 10.08
CA LEU A 14 -12.66 -9.32 9.67
C LEU A 14 -12.94 -9.74 8.22
N THR A 15 -14.20 -9.90 7.84
CA THR A 15 -14.61 -10.24 6.46
C THR A 15 -14.19 -9.16 5.47
N LEU A 16 -14.40 -7.87 5.79
CA LEU A 16 -13.96 -6.77 4.92
C LEU A 16 -12.44 -6.75 4.74
N VAL A 17 -11.67 -6.97 5.82
CA VAL A 17 -10.21 -7.05 5.75
C VAL A 17 -9.76 -8.24 4.90
N ALA A 18 -10.36 -9.42 5.08
CA ALA A 18 -10.08 -10.59 4.26
C ALA A 18 -10.38 -10.35 2.76
N MET A 19 -11.51 -9.68 2.45
CA MET A 19 -11.83 -9.30 1.07
C MET A 19 -10.81 -8.32 0.49
N LEU A 20 -10.35 -7.33 1.27
CA LEU A 20 -9.31 -6.40 0.79
C LEU A 20 -7.97 -7.12 0.55
N ILE A 21 -7.59 -8.09 1.40
CA ILE A 21 -6.41 -8.94 1.17
C ILE A 21 -6.58 -9.76 -0.13
N ALA A 22 -7.76 -10.34 -0.35
CA ALA A 22 -8.05 -11.07 -1.59
C ALA A 22 -7.99 -10.14 -2.82
N MET A 23 -8.51 -8.93 -2.72
CA MET A 23 -8.39 -7.92 -3.78
C MET A 23 -6.93 -7.51 -4.01
N SER A 24 -6.09 -7.47 -2.97
CA SER A 24 -4.65 -7.23 -3.12
C SER A 24 -3.98 -8.39 -3.87
N ALA A 25 -4.39 -9.64 -3.63
CA ALA A 25 -3.91 -10.78 -4.41
C ALA A 25 -4.29 -10.69 -5.89
N VAL A 26 -5.50 -10.22 -6.20
CA VAL A 26 -5.92 -9.95 -7.59
C VAL A 26 -5.11 -8.79 -8.18
N GLY A 27 -4.93 -7.70 -7.45
CA GLY A 27 -4.14 -6.54 -7.85
C GLY A 27 -2.67 -6.87 -8.10
N ALA A 28 -2.11 -7.84 -7.37
CA ALA A 28 -0.75 -8.35 -7.56
C ALA A 28 -0.53 -8.99 -8.94
N LEU A 29 -1.59 -9.49 -9.58
CA LEU A 29 -1.52 -10.06 -10.93
C LEU A 29 -1.52 -8.98 -12.02
N ILE A 30 -1.98 -7.76 -11.69
CA ILE A 30 -1.99 -6.61 -12.62
C ILE A 30 -0.65 -5.89 -12.47
N LYS A 31 0.38 -6.41 -13.15
CA LYS A 31 1.75 -5.91 -13.05
C LYS A 31 2.00 -4.74 -14.01
N ILE A 32 2.78 -3.78 -13.52
CA ILE A 32 3.31 -2.68 -14.30
C ILE A 32 4.76 -2.98 -14.70
N TYR A 33 5.58 -3.44 -13.74
CA TYR A 33 6.99 -3.75 -13.99
C TYR A 33 7.57 -4.66 -12.89
N ASN A 34 8.07 -5.87 -13.22
CA ASN A 34 8.58 -6.82 -12.22
C ASN A 34 7.62 -6.98 -11.01
N THR A 35 8.05 -6.61 -9.79
CA THR A 35 7.27 -6.65 -8.55
C THR A 35 6.53 -5.35 -8.25
N VAL A 36 6.31 -4.53 -9.27
CA VAL A 36 5.49 -3.31 -9.21
C VAL A 36 4.12 -3.62 -9.80
N ALA A 37 3.09 -3.62 -8.95
CA ALA A 37 1.73 -4.02 -9.30
C ALA A 37 0.66 -3.15 -8.58
N PHE A 38 -0.61 -3.54 -8.70
CA PHE A 38 -1.76 -2.89 -8.03
C PHE A 38 -2.15 -3.54 -6.68
N ASP A 39 -1.24 -4.31 -6.10
CA ASP A 39 -1.40 -4.98 -4.80
C ASP A 39 -1.61 -4.04 -3.62
N SER A 40 -1.06 -2.83 -3.70
CA SER A 40 -1.07 -1.87 -2.59
C SER A 40 -2.32 -1.00 -2.51
N LEU A 41 -3.11 -0.90 -3.60
CA LEU A 41 -4.35 -0.12 -3.65
C LEU A 41 -5.33 -0.53 -2.54
N PRO A 42 -5.67 -1.83 -2.34
CA PRO A 42 -6.60 -2.21 -1.27
C PRO A 42 -6.04 -1.93 0.13
N GLY A 43 -4.72 -2.02 0.29
CA GLY A 43 -4.02 -1.65 1.52
C GLY A 43 -4.10 -0.16 1.85
N TYR A 44 -3.86 0.70 0.87
CA TYR A 44 -4.04 2.15 1.03
C TYR A 44 -5.50 2.53 1.28
N PHE A 45 -6.46 1.87 0.62
CA PHE A 45 -7.89 2.06 0.91
C PHE A 45 -8.20 1.66 2.36
N ALA A 46 -7.71 0.50 2.81
CA ALA A 46 -7.85 0.04 4.18
C ALA A 46 -7.24 1.04 5.19
N SER A 47 -6.12 1.66 4.86
CA SER A 47 -5.51 2.72 5.67
C SER A 47 -6.40 3.95 5.86
N LEU A 48 -7.18 4.34 4.86
CA LEU A 48 -8.14 5.44 4.98
C LEU A 48 -9.41 5.02 5.71
N TYR A 49 -9.90 3.80 5.43
CA TYR A 49 -11.19 3.32 5.91
C TYR A 49 -11.15 2.82 7.36
N PHE A 50 -10.18 1.96 7.68
CA PHE A 50 -10.03 1.34 9.01
C PHE A 50 -8.93 1.97 9.86
N GLY A 51 -8.03 2.73 9.23
CA GLY A 51 -6.85 3.33 9.86
C GLY A 51 -5.56 2.56 9.57
N GLY A 52 -4.44 3.21 9.91
CA GLY A 52 -3.10 2.77 9.50
C GLY A 52 -2.73 1.34 9.89
N TYR A 53 -3.13 0.83 11.04
CA TYR A 53 -2.77 -0.54 11.46
C TYR A 53 -3.36 -1.63 10.56
N ILE A 54 -4.65 -1.54 10.25
CA ILE A 54 -5.31 -2.51 9.36
C ILE A 54 -4.78 -2.34 7.94
N GLY A 55 -4.60 -1.11 7.47
CA GLY A 55 -4.01 -0.86 6.15
C GLY A 55 -2.59 -1.40 6.01
N ALA A 56 -1.77 -1.28 7.05
CA ALA A 56 -0.43 -1.83 7.11
C ALA A 56 -0.40 -3.35 6.96
N ILE A 57 -1.35 -4.07 7.57
CA ILE A 57 -1.48 -5.53 7.42
C ILE A 57 -1.84 -5.89 5.97
N VAL A 58 -2.90 -5.25 5.44
CA VAL A 58 -3.41 -5.54 4.09
C VAL A 58 -2.34 -5.27 3.02
N ILE A 59 -1.66 -4.11 3.09
CA ILE A 59 -0.62 -3.75 2.11
C ILE A 59 0.58 -4.70 2.16
N SER A 60 1.00 -5.12 3.36
CA SER A 60 2.16 -6.01 3.52
C SER A 60 1.88 -7.37 2.90
N ILE A 61 0.72 -7.95 3.21
CA ILE A 61 0.30 -9.24 2.65
C ILE A 61 0.12 -9.13 1.13
N GLY A 62 -0.48 -8.02 0.67
CA GLY A 62 -0.58 -7.71 -0.76
C GLY A 62 0.75 -7.76 -1.49
N HIS A 63 1.78 -7.11 -0.93
CA HIS A 63 3.12 -7.13 -1.51
C HIS A 63 3.72 -8.54 -1.60
N LEU A 64 3.50 -9.36 -0.59
CA LEU A 64 3.98 -10.74 -0.60
C LEU A 64 3.32 -11.57 -1.71
N PHE A 65 2.06 -11.29 -2.08
CA PHE A 65 1.46 -11.91 -3.26
C PHE A 65 2.13 -11.47 -4.56
N THR A 66 2.46 -10.18 -4.72
CA THR A 66 3.20 -9.69 -5.89
C THR A 66 4.59 -10.30 -5.97
N ALA A 67 5.30 -10.37 -4.84
CA ALA A 67 6.61 -10.98 -4.76
C ALA A 67 6.56 -12.48 -5.14
N LEU A 68 5.61 -13.22 -4.55
CA LEU A 68 5.40 -14.65 -4.82
C LEU A 68 5.08 -14.91 -6.29
N THR A 69 4.11 -14.19 -6.85
CA THR A 69 3.68 -14.35 -8.25
C THR A 69 4.71 -13.81 -9.25
N SER A 70 5.75 -13.12 -8.78
CA SER A 70 6.89 -12.68 -9.59
C SER A 70 8.13 -13.57 -9.42
N GLY A 71 8.06 -14.61 -8.57
CA GLY A 71 9.17 -15.52 -8.32
C GLY A 71 10.26 -14.95 -7.41
N PHE A 72 9.94 -13.96 -6.57
CA PHE A 72 10.87 -13.30 -5.63
C PHE A 72 12.19 -12.82 -6.28
N PRO A 73 12.15 -11.90 -7.27
CA PRO A 73 13.34 -11.50 -8.03
C PRO A 73 14.47 -10.89 -7.19
N LEU A 74 14.16 -10.28 -6.04
CA LEU A 74 15.16 -9.76 -5.09
C LEU A 74 15.44 -10.72 -3.92
N GLY A 75 14.84 -11.91 -3.94
CA GLY A 75 14.85 -12.88 -2.84
C GLY A 75 13.79 -12.61 -1.78
N LEU A 76 13.40 -13.68 -1.06
CA LEU A 76 12.41 -13.61 0.01
C LEU A 76 12.75 -12.59 1.13
N PRO A 77 14.01 -12.49 1.63
CA PRO A 77 14.35 -11.54 2.70
C PRO A 77 14.08 -10.09 2.31
N ASN A 78 14.45 -9.69 1.09
CA ASN A 78 14.25 -8.33 0.61
C ASN A 78 12.78 -8.01 0.43
N HIS A 79 11.96 -8.95 -0.04
CA HIS A 79 10.51 -8.74 -0.12
C HIS A 79 9.83 -8.66 1.24
N LEU A 80 10.35 -9.31 2.29
CA LEU A 80 9.86 -9.11 3.65
C LEU A 80 10.19 -7.69 4.15
N ILE A 81 11.40 -7.19 3.89
CA ILE A 81 11.80 -5.81 4.23
C ILE A 81 10.93 -4.80 3.48
N ILE A 82 10.67 -5.01 2.19
CA ILE A 82 9.79 -4.16 1.38
C ILE A 82 8.37 -4.20 1.93
N ALA A 83 7.83 -5.39 2.25
CA ALA A 83 6.49 -5.52 2.83
C ALA A 83 6.35 -4.73 4.14
N VAL A 84 7.33 -4.81 5.05
CA VAL A 84 7.37 -4.02 6.28
C VAL A 84 7.47 -2.52 5.98
N SER A 85 8.30 -2.12 5.02
CA SER A 85 8.43 -0.73 4.61
C SER A 85 7.10 -0.18 4.07
N MET A 86 6.41 -0.94 3.22
CA MET A 86 5.07 -0.60 2.71
C MET A 86 4.04 -0.50 3.84
N ALA A 87 4.12 -1.36 4.86
CA ALA A 87 3.30 -1.28 6.06
C ALA A 87 3.45 0.10 6.74
N VAL A 88 4.70 0.55 6.91
CA VAL A 88 5.04 1.85 7.49
C VAL A 88 4.52 2.99 6.62
N TYR A 89 4.66 2.90 5.29
CA TYR A 89 4.17 3.92 4.37
C TYR A 89 2.65 4.03 4.40
N ALA A 90 1.93 2.91 4.45
CA ALA A 90 0.47 2.89 4.59
C ALA A 90 0.01 3.47 5.94
N TYR A 91 0.78 3.25 7.00
CA TYR A 91 0.52 3.86 8.30
C TYR A 91 0.68 5.39 8.25
N PHE A 92 1.80 5.89 7.70
CA PHE A 92 2.03 7.33 7.51
C PHE A 92 1.02 7.98 6.56
N TYR A 93 0.58 7.26 5.53
CA TYR A 93 -0.50 7.69 4.65
C TYR A 93 -1.79 7.96 5.43
N SER A 94 -2.18 7.04 6.32
CA SER A 94 -3.34 7.20 7.21
C SER A 94 -3.17 8.36 8.20
N LEU A 95 -1.98 8.51 8.79
CA LEU A 95 -1.68 9.61 9.72
C LEU A 95 -1.74 10.97 9.02
N THR A 96 -1.14 11.08 7.84
CA THR A 96 -1.14 12.30 7.03
C THR A 96 -2.56 12.68 6.63
N TYR A 97 -3.38 11.72 6.23
CA TYR A 97 -4.80 11.96 5.94
C TYR A 97 -5.55 12.51 7.15
N LYS A 98 -5.35 11.92 8.34
CA LYS A 98 -6.00 12.37 9.58
C LYS A 98 -5.54 13.75 10.03
N LYS A 99 -4.27 14.09 9.82
CA LYS A 99 -3.66 15.35 10.28
C LYS A 99 -3.90 16.51 9.33
N PHE A 100 -3.93 16.25 8.02
CA PHE A 100 -4.00 17.29 6.99
C PHE A 100 -5.25 17.10 6.12
N ASN A 101 -5.09 16.46 4.97
CA ASN A 101 -6.19 16.14 4.06
C ASN A 101 -5.76 15.01 3.10
N ILE A 102 -6.71 14.55 2.28
CA ILE A 102 -6.50 13.43 1.37
C ILE A 102 -5.50 13.74 0.25
N TYR A 103 -5.37 14.99 -0.19
CA TYR A 103 -4.44 15.38 -1.25
C TYR A 103 -3.00 15.33 -0.75
N VAL A 104 -2.75 15.84 0.46
CA VAL A 104 -1.43 15.74 1.11
C VAL A 104 -1.08 14.27 1.37
N ALA A 105 -2.05 13.46 1.79
CA ALA A 105 -1.84 12.03 1.94
C ALA A 105 -1.42 11.37 0.62
N VAL A 106 -2.07 11.69 -0.51
CA VAL A 106 -1.70 11.15 -1.83
C VAL A 106 -0.26 11.48 -2.19
N ILE A 107 0.17 12.73 -1.98
CA ILE A 107 1.54 13.16 -2.23
C ILE A 107 2.52 12.37 -1.34
N VAL A 108 2.26 12.31 -0.04
CA VAL A 108 3.15 11.61 0.92
C VAL A 108 3.22 10.11 0.62
N GLY A 109 2.09 9.45 0.34
CA GLY A 109 2.06 8.04 -0.01
C GLY A 109 2.87 7.72 -1.27
N THR A 110 2.73 8.58 -2.29
CA THR A 110 3.46 8.46 -3.56
C THR A 110 4.96 8.62 -3.36
N ILE A 111 5.39 9.64 -2.60
CA ILE A 111 6.82 9.91 -2.36
C ILE A 111 7.45 8.79 -1.52
N LEU A 112 6.76 8.32 -0.49
CA LEU A 112 7.30 7.29 0.41
C LEU A 112 7.48 5.95 -0.30
N ASN A 113 6.47 5.51 -1.06
CA ASN A 113 6.47 4.19 -1.68
C ASN A 113 7.06 4.17 -3.10
N GLY A 114 7.32 5.34 -3.69
CA GLY A 114 8.08 5.47 -4.94
C GLY A 114 9.54 5.87 -4.68
N PRO A 115 9.90 7.17 -4.78
CA PRO A 115 11.29 7.62 -4.68
C PRO A 115 12.01 7.20 -3.41
N VAL A 116 11.39 7.37 -2.23
CA VAL A 116 12.04 7.04 -0.95
C VAL A 116 12.28 5.54 -0.83
N ALA A 117 11.30 4.72 -1.18
CA ALA A 117 11.45 3.26 -1.20
C ALA A 117 12.61 2.83 -2.11
N THR A 118 12.71 3.38 -3.33
CA THR A 118 13.83 3.06 -4.22
C THR A 118 15.19 3.54 -3.69
N LEU A 119 15.23 4.71 -3.05
CA LEU A 119 16.47 5.30 -2.53
C LEU A 119 17.03 4.50 -1.36
N ILE A 120 16.18 3.97 -0.47
CA ILE A 120 16.60 3.17 0.69
C ILE A 120 17.38 1.92 0.27
N PHE A 121 17.11 1.38 -0.92
CA PHE A 121 17.78 0.19 -1.45
C PHE A 121 19.05 0.48 -2.27
N VAL A 122 19.42 1.75 -2.45
CA VAL A 122 20.68 2.12 -3.15
C VAL A 122 21.93 1.57 -2.48
N PRO A 123 22.07 1.53 -1.15
CA PRO A 123 23.26 0.94 -0.51
C PRO A 123 23.45 -0.56 -0.82
N GLU A 124 22.36 -1.29 -1.11
CA GLU A 124 22.40 -2.72 -1.38
C GLU A 124 22.53 -3.03 -2.89
N PHE A 125 21.78 -2.34 -3.74
CA PHE A 125 21.73 -2.62 -5.19
C PHE A 125 22.37 -1.56 -6.09
N GLY A 126 22.86 -0.47 -5.51
CA GLY A 126 23.52 0.63 -6.21
C GLY A 126 22.58 1.58 -6.97
N TRP A 127 23.17 2.61 -7.58
CA TRP A 127 22.44 3.64 -8.33
C TRP A 127 21.78 3.11 -9.61
N GLY A 128 22.30 2.02 -10.20
CA GLY A 128 21.69 1.37 -11.35
C GLY A 128 20.25 0.92 -11.06
N TYR A 129 20.04 0.26 -9.92
CA TYR A 129 18.70 -0.12 -9.44
C TYR A 129 17.76 1.08 -9.29
N PHE A 130 18.25 2.17 -8.67
CA PHE A 130 17.46 3.38 -8.48
C PHE A 130 16.96 3.95 -9.80
N THR A 131 17.85 4.12 -10.79
CA THR A 131 17.48 4.69 -12.09
C THR A 131 16.47 3.84 -12.85
N GLN A 132 16.50 2.52 -12.69
CA GLN A 132 15.55 1.59 -13.32
C GLN A 132 14.19 1.57 -12.61
N MET A 133 14.17 1.68 -11.28
CA MET A 133 12.96 1.47 -10.48
C MET A 133 12.21 2.75 -10.12
N VAL A 134 12.90 3.90 -9.99
CA VAL A 134 12.30 5.12 -9.45
C VAL A 134 11.08 5.55 -10.26
N PHE A 135 11.17 5.51 -11.59
CA PHE A 135 10.09 5.92 -12.48
C PHE A 135 8.89 4.95 -12.45
N PRO A 136 9.04 3.65 -12.74
CA PRO A 136 7.92 2.71 -12.70
C PRO A 136 7.29 2.63 -11.30
N LEU A 137 8.10 2.64 -10.23
CA LEU A 137 7.58 2.57 -8.87
C LEU A 137 6.82 3.84 -8.47
N THR A 138 7.28 5.02 -8.88
CA THR A 138 6.58 6.28 -8.59
C THR A 138 5.23 6.34 -9.29
N ILE A 139 5.15 5.95 -10.56
CA ILE A 139 3.89 5.93 -11.32
C ILE A 139 2.90 4.95 -10.71
N ALA A 140 3.36 3.72 -10.42
CA ALA A 140 2.53 2.70 -9.79
C ALA A 140 2.06 3.14 -8.42
N SER A 141 2.95 3.73 -7.61
CA SER A 141 2.62 4.25 -6.29
C SER A 141 1.55 5.33 -6.37
N PHE A 142 1.71 6.30 -7.27
CA PHE A 142 0.72 7.35 -7.50
C PHE A 142 -0.64 6.76 -7.88
N ALA A 143 -0.67 5.81 -8.83
CA ALA A 143 -1.90 5.16 -9.27
C ALA A 143 -2.60 4.40 -8.14
N ASN A 144 -1.87 3.58 -7.38
CA ASN A 144 -2.42 2.83 -6.25
C ASN A 144 -3.01 3.76 -5.17
N VAL A 145 -2.25 4.80 -4.79
CA VAL A 145 -2.64 5.73 -3.73
C VAL A 145 -3.80 6.64 -4.17
N LEU A 146 -3.77 7.14 -5.41
CA LEU A 146 -4.84 7.98 -5.96
C LEU A 146 -6.14 7.19 -6.09
N LEU A 147 -6.10 5.99 -6.67
CA LEU A 147 -7.28 5.14 -6.82
C LEU A 147 -7.87 4.77 -5.45
N ALA A 148 -7.03 4.43 -4.47
CA ALA A 148 -7.48 4.21 -3.10
C ALA A 148 -8.21 5.44 -2.52
N ALA A 149 -7.68 6.64 -2.73
CA ALA A 149 -8.30 7.89 -2.29
C ALA A 149 -9.65 8.16 -2.98
N LEU A 150 -9.75 7.93 -4.29
CA LEU A 150 -10.98 8.09 -5.06
C LEU A 150 -12.05 7.09 -4.60
N LEU A 151 -11.69 5.81 -4.51
CA LEU A 151 -12.58 4.75 -4.04
C LEU A 151 -13.05 5.01 -2.61
N TYR A 152 -12.16 5.48 -1.73
CA TYR A 152 -12.54 5.84 -0.37
C TYR A 152 -13.62 6.94 -0.33
N LYS A 153 -13.47 8.00 -1.14
CA LYS A 153 -14.47 9.07 -1.22
C LYS A 153 -15.84 8.56 -1.69
N VAL A 154 -15.87 7.60 -2.61
CA VAL A 154 -17.12 7.06 -3.18
C VAL A 154 -17.76 6.01 -2.26
N ILE A 155 -16.96 5.09 -1.72
CA ILE A 155 -17.45 3.90 -1.02
C ILE A 155 -17.68 4.17 0.48
N ALA A 156 -16.83 4.97 1.13
CA ALA A 156 -16.94 5.18 2.58
C ALA A 156 -18.29 5.77 3.04
N PRO A 157 -18.95 6.68 2.28
CA PRO A 157 -20.29 7.14 2.62
C PRO A 157 -21.37 6.04 2.53
N ILE A 158 -21.20 5.06 1.64
CA ILE A 158 -22.15 3.95 1.43
C ILE A 158 -22.05 2.95 2.57
N LEU A 159 -20.83 2.61 3.00
CA LEU A 159 -20.58 1.57 4.02
C LEU A 159 -20.85 2.01 5.48
N LYS A 160 -20.98 3.33 5.71
CA LYS A 160 -21.28 3.90 7.03
C LYS A 160 -22.79 4.05 7.30
N LYS A 161 -23.63 3.85 6.28
CA LYS A 161 -25.07 3.64 6.46
C LYS A 161 -25.30 2.22 7.00
#